data_AF-A0A1E1WFN1-F1
#
_entry.id   AF-A0A1E1WFN1-F1
#
_cell.length_a   1.000
_cell.length_b   1.000
_cell.length_c   1.000
_cell.angle_alpha   90.00
_cell.angle_beta   90.00
_cell.angle_gamma   90.00
#
_symmetry.space_group_name_H-M   'P 1'
#
loop_
_entity.id
_entity.type
_entity.pdbx_description
1 polymer ?
#
loop_
_entity_poly.entity_id
_entity_poly.type
_entity_poly.pdbx_seq_one_letter_code
_entity_poly.pdbx_strand_id
1 'polypeptide(L)'
;LKDKDLNIETGPVEIYKAWRNETEMKTGQISKLPYTVTQEEALTYPEVKKRLETALSQLKTIVMMFLDKITNSTELLPFCITYMARVLHRALTSKFAHTPEKDILKVFI
;
A
#
# COMPACT_ATOMS: atom_id res chain seq x y z
N LEU A 1 8.55 -1.31 -15.70
CA LEU A 1 7.86 -0.39 -14.75
C LEU A 1 8.45 1.00 -14.95
N LYS A 2 7.98 1.74 -15.97
CA LYS A 2 8.31 3.15 -16.16
C LYS A 2 7.13 3.93 -15.63
N ASP A 3 7.07 4.08 -14.31
CA ASP A 3 6.01 4.81 -13.66
C ASP A 3 6.61 6.09 -13.08
N LYS A 4 6.99 7.00 -13.99
CA LYS A 4 7.47 8.34 -13.58
C LYS A 4 6.35 9.18 -12.96
N ASP A 5 5.10 8.74 -13.10
CA ASP A 5 3.89 9.40 -12.62
C ASP A 5 3.17 8.61 -11.51
N LEU A 6 3.82 7.59 -10.92
CA LEU A 6 3.22 6.85 -9.81
C LEU A 6 3.18 7.73 -8.56
N ASN A 7 1.97 8.09 -8.14
CA ASN A 7 1.72 8.81 -6.90
C ASN A 7 0.81 7.99 -5.98
N ILE A 8 1.39 7.38 -4.95
CA ILE A 8 0.69 6.58 -3.92
C ILE A 8 0.53 7.34 -2.61
N GLU A 9 0.62 8.68 -2.63
CA GLU A 9 0.36 9.49 -1.43
C GLU A 9 -1.09 9.30 -0.98
N THR A 10 -1.28 8.84 0.25
CA THR A 10 -2.60 8.57 0.85
C THR A 10 -2.96 9.57 1.96
N GLY A 11 -2.08 10.52 2.27
CA GLY A 11 -2.30 11.57 3.26
C GLY A 11 -3.09 12.75 2.68
N PRO A 12 -4.33 13.02 3.12
CA PRO A 12 -5.15 14.09 2.54
C PRO A 12 -4.53 15.49 2.67
N VAL A 13 -3.81 15.75 3.76
CA VAL A 13 -3.11 17.02 4.00
C VAL A 13 -1.93 17.20 3.05
N GLU A 14 -1.17 16.14 2.78
CA GLU A 14 -0.02 16.21 1.87
C GLU A 14 -0.49 16.34 0.42
N ILE A 15 -1.57 15.63 0.03
CA ILE A 15 -2.23 15.79 -1.27
C ILE A 15 -2.71 17.24 -1.45
N TYR A 16 -3.32 17.83 -0.42
CA TYR A 16 -3.75 19.22 -0.44
C TYR A 16 -2.58 20.19 -0.65
N LYS A 17 -1.49 20.02 0.11
CA LYS A 17 -0.29 20.85 -0.03
C LYS A 17 0.31 20.73 -1.43
N ALA A 18 0.45 19.51 -1.95
CA ALA A 18 0.96 19.26 -3.28
C ALA A 18 0.08 19.90 -4.37
N TRP A 19 -1.23 19.72 -4.29
CA TRP A 19 -2.18 20.34 -5.20
C TRP A 19 -2.12 21.88 -5.16
N ARG A 20 -2.01 22.46 -3.97
CA ARG A 20 -1.85 23.90 -3.80
C ARG A 20 -0.56 24.39 -4.46
N ASN A 21 0.57 23.76 -4.17
CA ASN A 21 1.88 24.13 -4.73
C ASN A 21 1.87 24.04 -6.27
N GLU A 22 1.25 22.98 -6.83
CA GLU A 22 1.06 22.85 -8.28
C GLU A 22 0.21 23.98 -8.86
N THR A 23 -0.82 24.43 -8.14
CA THR A 23 -1.71 25.52 -8.59
C THR A 23 -0.97 26.85 -8.59
N GLU A 24 -0.14 27.12 -7.57
CA GLU A 24 0.70 28.31 -7.50
C GLU A 24 1.75 28.33 -8.61
N MET A 25 2.41 27.20 -8.85
CA MET A 25 3.39 27.05 -9.92
C MET A 25 2.76 27.24 -11.31
N LYS A 26 1.54 26.76 -11.53
CA LYS A 26 0.82 26.90 -12.82
C LYS A 26 0.30 28.30 -13.06
N THR A 27 -0.22 28.96 -12.04
CA THR A 27 -0.83 30.30 -12.15
C THR A 27 0.18 31.44 -12.00
N GLY A 28 1.34 31.16 -11.40
CA GLY A 28 2.34 32.16 -11.00
C GLY A 28 1.84 33.10 -9.89
N GLN A 29 0.71 32.80 -9.26
CA GLN A 29 0.09 33.61 -8.22
C GLN A 29 0.00 32.80 -6.92
N ILE A 30 0.16 33.48 -5.79
CA ILE A 30 -0.04 32.86 -4.46
C ILE A 30 -1.49 32.42 -4.34
N SER A 31 -1.71 31.17 -3.93
CA SER A 31 -3.05 30.62 -3.79
C SER A 31 -3.78 31.31 -2.65
N LYS A 32 -5.09 31.53 -2.83
CA LYS A 32 -5.97 32.04 -1.76
C LYS A 32 -6.31 30.97 -0.73
N LEU A 33 -5.88 29.73 -0.95
CA LEU A 33 -6.13 28.59 -0.08
C LEU A 33 -5.23 28.65 1.18
N PRO A 34 -5.73 28.23 2.36
CA PRO A 34 -4.95 28.25 3.60
C PRO A 34 -3.67 27.40 3.54
N TYR A 35 -2.63 27.80 4.29
CA TYR A 35 -1.35 27.08 4.38
C TYR A 35 -1.42 25.77 5.16
N THR A 36 -2.23 25.76 6.20
CA THR A 36 -2.41 24.58 7.04
C THR A 36 -3.89 24.28 7.10
N VAL A 37 -4.21 23.02 6.90
CA VAL A 37 -5.57 22.47 7.00
C VAL A 37 -5.51 21.20 7.82
N THR A 38 -6.59 20.86 8.50
CA THR A 38 -6.76 19.54 9.11
C THR A 38 -7.05 18.49 8.03
N GLN A 39 -7.00 17.21 8.41
CA GLN A 39 -7.36 16.12 7.50
C GLN A 39 -8.82 16.22 7.03
N GLU A 40 -9.73 16.59 7.94
CA GLU A 40 -11.15 16.74 7.66
C GLU A 40 -11.39 17.89 6.67
N GLU A 41 -10.74 19.03 6.90
CA GLU A 41 -10.79 20.19 6.00
C GLU A 41 -10.21 19.85 4.63
N ALA A 42 -9.05 19.18 4.57
CA ALA A 42 -8.45 18.75 3.31
C ALA A 42 -9.40 17.85 2.50
N LEU A 43 -10.13 16.96 3.16
CA LEU A 43 -11.12 16.08 2.54
C LEU A 43 -12.39 16.80 2.09
N THR A 44 -12.64 18.06 2.48
CA THR A 44 -13.75 18.82 1.92
C THR A 44 -13.54 19.16 0.44
N TYR A 45 -12.28 19.27 0.00
CA TYR A 45 -11.93 19.64 -1.37
C TYR A 45 -12.11 18.47 -2.36
N PRO A 46 -12.89 18.64 -3.44
CA PRO A 46 -13.12 17.57 -4.43
C PRO A 46 -11.85 17.06 -5.11
N GLU A 47 -10.90 17.95 -5.38
CA GLU A 47 -9.63 17.59 -6.03
C GLU A 47 -8.77 16.70 -5.12
N VAL A 48 -8.72 16.98 -3.81
CA VAL A 48 -8.01 16.15 -2.83
C VAL A 48 -8.62 14.76 -2.76
N LYS A 49 -9.96 14.66 -2.68
CA LYS A 49 -10.69 13.39 -2.72
C LYS A 49 -10.39 12.60 -3.99
N LYS A 50 -10.45 13.24 -5.16
CA LYS A 50 -10.20 12.59 -6.45
C LYS A 50 -8.77 12.04 -6.54
N ARG A 51 -7.78 12.83 -6.12
CA ARG A 51 -6.37 12.41 -6.08
C ARG A 51 -6.16 11.25 -5.11
N LEU A 52 -6.78 11.31 -3.94
CA LEU A 52 -6.72 10.23 -2.94
C LEU A 52 -7.32 8.93 -3.48
N GLU A 53 -8.51 8.97 -4.08
CA GLU A 53 -9.14 7.80 -4.70
C GLU A 53 -8.26 7.19 -5.80
N THR A 54 -7.63 8.05 -6.62
CA THR A 54 -6.71 7.61 -7.66
C THR A 54 -5.49 6.91 -7.06
N ALA A 55 -4.86 7.52 -6.05
CA ALA A 55 -3.70 6.96 -5.35
C ALA A 55 -4.03 5.61 -4.68
N LEU A 56 -5.19 5.50 -4.02
CA LEU A 56 -5.66 4.25 -3.41
C LEU A 56 -5.91 3.14 -4.44
N SER A 57 -6.53 3.50 -5.58
CA SER A 57 -6.78 2.55 -6.67
C SER A 57 -5.47 2.05 -7.31
N GLN A 58 -4.52 2.96 -7.54
CA GLN A 58 -3.19 2.63 -8.05
C GLN A 58 -2.43 1.74 -7.06
N LEU A 59 -2.40 2.11 -5.77
CA LEU A 59 -1.76 1.32 -4.72
C LEU A 59 -2.36 -0.09 -4.67
N LYS A 60 -3.69 -0.22 -4.66
CA LYS A 60 -4.38 -1.51 -4.68
C LYS A 60 -3.98 -2.33 -5.90
N THR A 61 -3.96 -1.72 -7.08
CA THR A 61 -3.61 -2.40 -8.32
C THR A 61 -2.19 -2.96 -8.26
N ILE A 62 -1.22 -2.15 -7.82
CA ILE A 62 0.18 -2.57 -7.71
C ILE A 62 0.33 -3.67 -6.66
N VAL A 63 -0.26 -3.50 -5.47
CA VAL A 63 -0.21 -4.53 -4.42
C VAL A 63 -0.81 -5.84 -4.90
N MET A 64 -1.93 -5.81 -5.62
CA MET A 64 -2.54 -7.01 -6.21
C MET A 64 -1.63 -7.66 -7.26
N MET A 65 -0.96 -6.88 -8.11
CA MET A 65 0.00 -7.42 -9.09
C MET A 65 1.19 -8.08 -8.41
N PHE A 66 1.74 -7.46 -7.35
CA PHE A 66 2.84 -8.05 -6.58
C PHE A 66 2.39 -9.32 -5.85
N LEU A 67 1.21 -9.28 -5.22
CA LEU A 67 0.63 -10.43 -4.54
C LEU A 67 0.45 -11.59 -5.51
N ASP A 68 -0.21 -11.36 -6.65
CA ASP A 68 -0.42 -12.37 -7.69
C ASP A 68 0.91 -12.95 -8.17
N LYS A 69 1.91 -12.11 -8.41
CA LYS A 69 3.22 -12.58 -8.85
C LYS A 69 3.90 -13.44 -7.80
N ILE A 70 3.82 -13.07 -6.52
CA ILE A 70 4.39 -13.85 -5.41
C ILE A 70 3.65 -15.20 -5.29
N THR A 71 2.32 -15.19 -5.22
CA THR A 71 1.51 -16.40 -5.01
C THR A 71 1.57 -17.38 -6.18
N ASN A 72 1.71 -16.88 -7.40
CA ASN A 72 1.84 -17.72 -8.60
C ASN A 72 3.29 -18.12 -8.92
N SER A 73 4.28 -17.71 -8.11
CA SER A 73 5.70 -18.04 -8.32
C SER A 73 6.22 -19.12 -7.37
N THR A 74 5.33 -19.89 -6.74
CA THR A 74 5.71 -20.91 -5.75
C THR A 74 6.68 -21.97 -6.29
N GLU A 75 6.58 -22.30 -7.58
CA GLU A 75 7.51 -23.19 -8.30
C GLU A 75 8.93 -22.63 -8.45
N LEU A 76 9.10 -21.31 -8.36
CA LEU A 76 10.41 -20.64 -8.41
C LEU A 76 11.10 -20.65 -7.04
N LEU A 77 10.40 -21.06 -5.98
CA LEU A 77 10.97 -21.11 -4.64
C LEU A 77 12.02 -22.24 -4.53
N PRO A 78 13.24 -21.95 -4.09
CA PRO A 78 14.26 -22.97 -3.87
C PRO A 78 13.77 -24.08 -2.93
N PHE A 79 14.14 -25.33 -3.25
CA PHE A 79 13.76 -26.50 -2.46
C PHE A 79 14.09 -26.36 -0.96
N CYS A 80 15.25 -25.79 -0.64
CA CYS A 80 15.65 -25.60 0.76
C CYS A 80 14.63 -24.75 1.54
N ILE A 81 14.08 -23.71 0.93
CA ILE A 81 13.10 -22.82 1.58
C ILE A 81 11.78 -23.56 1.81
N THR A 82 11.27 -24.26 0.79
CA THR A 82 10.02 -25.02 0.90
C THR A 82 10.15 -26.19 1.89
N TYR A 83 11.31 -26.84 1.94
CA TYR A 83 11.61 -27.89 2.91
C TYR A 83 11.66 -27.34 4.35
N MET A 84 12.40 -26.26 4.60
CA MET A 84 12.46 -25.63 5.92
C MET A 84 11.08 -25.19 6.40
N ALA A 85 10.27 -24.59 5.51
CA ALA A 85 8.90 -24.21 5.83
C ALA A 85 8.05 -25.42 6.25
N ARG A 86 8.16 -26.54 5.53
CA ARG A 86 7.45 -27.79 5.88
C ARG A 86 7.86 -28.36 7.24
N VAL A 87 9.16 -28.37 7.54
CA VAL A 87 9.67 -28.87 8.83
C VAL A 87 9.19 -27.98 9.97
N LEU A 88 9.28 -26.66 9.80
CA LEU A 88 8.79 -25.70 10.78
C LEU A 88 7.29 -25.84 11.02
N HIS A 89 6.50 -25.99 9.96
CA HIS A 89 5.05 -26.18 10.05
C HIS A 89 4.73 -27.42 10.89
N ARG A 90 5.35 -28.57 10.57
CA ARG A 90 5.16 -29.82 11.33
C ARG A 90 5.54 -29.67 12.80
N ALA A 91 6.66 -29.00 13.09
CA ALA A 91 7.11 -28.77 14.46
C ALA A 91 6.13 -27.90 15.23
N LEU A 92 5.61 -26.82 14.62
CA LEU A 92 4.63 -25.93 15.24
C LEU A 92 3.28 -26.63 15.45
N THR A 93 2.75 -27.33 14.45
CA THR A 93 1.49 -28.08 14.58
C THR A 93 1.59 -29.17 15.66
N SER A 94 2.73 -29.87 15.74
CA SER A 94 2.93 -30.89 16.77
C SER A 94 3.06 -30.31 18.17
N LYS A 95 3.75 -29.17 18.32
CA LYS A 95 3.99 -28.53 19.63
C LYS A 95 2.78 -27.76 20.14
N PHE A 96 1.97 -27.21 19.24
CA PHE A 96 0.83 -26.36 19.53
C PHE A 96 -0.47 -26.96 18.97
N ALA A 97 -0.80 -28.19 19.37
CA ALA A 97 -1.94 -28.95 18.83
C ALA A 97 -3.32 -28.28 19.04
N HIS A 98 -3.43 -27.34 19.98
CA HIS A 98 -4.66 -26.58 20.25
C HIS A 98 -4.71 -25.22 19.52
N THR A 99 -3.63 -24.83 18.83
CA THR A 99 -3.59 -23.57 18.09
C THR A 99 -4.26 -23.76 16.74
N PRO A 100 -5.22 -22.88 16.38
CA PRO A 100 -5.84 -22.90 15.07
C PRO A 100 -4.79 -22.80 13.94
N GLU A 101 -4.97 -23.57 12.87
CA GLU A 101 -4.06 -23.58 11.73
C GLU A 101 -3.79 -22.17 11.18
N LYS A 102 -4.82 -21.31 11.12
CA LYS A 102 -4.68 -19.90 10.71
C LYS A 102 -3.62 -19.13 11.48
N ASP A 103 -3.43 -19.44 12.77
CA ASP A 103 -2.50 -18.73 13.64
C ASP A 103 -1.08 -19.31 13.51
N ILE A 104 -0.97 -20.60 13.15
CA ILE A 104 0.30 -21.23 12.75
C ILE A 104 0.77 -20.67 11.40
N LEU A 105 -0.14 -20.53 10.42
CA LEU A 105 0.17 -20.03 9.08
C LEU A 105 0.67 -18.59 9.07
N LYS A 106 0.27 -17.75 10.04
CA LYS A 106 0.78 -16.37 10.20
C LYS A 106 2.29 -16.30 10.42
N VAL A 107 2.93 -17.37 10.88
CA VAL A 107 4.40 -17.41 11.08
C VAL A 107 5.15 -17.46 9.73
N PHE A 108 4.46 -17.83 8.66
CA PHE A 108 5.03 -18.00 7.31
C PHE A 108 4.77 -16.82 6.37
N ILE A 109 4.07 -15.78 6.86
CA ILE A 109 3.66 -14.56 6.14
C ILE A 109 4.38 -13.37 6.77
#